data_AF-A0A7R6WS58-F1
#
_entry.id   AF-A0A7R6WS58-F1
#
_cell.length_a   1.000
_cell.length_b   1.000
_cell.length_c   1.000
_cell.angle_alpha   90.00
_cell.angle_beta   90.00
_cell.angle_gamma   90.00
#
_symmetry.space_group_name_H-M   'P 1'
#
loop_
_entity.id
_entity.type
_entity.pdbx_description
1 polymer ?
#
loop_
_entity_poly.entity_id
_entity_poly.type
_entity_poly.pdbx_seq_one_letter_code
_entity_poly.pdbx_strand_id
1 'polypeptide(L)'
;MTDIAFASSKPSFSPLRLQDRSLTWQVGAVVLGTLFLALSSYIEVPMVPVPVTMQTFAVTLIGALYGWRLGAVTIAAWLVEGAAGFPVLAGGAAGVAHFVGPTGGYLFAFPVVGALVGWLAERGWNGNRVVLAFVAMLLGNLACLVLGTAWLAVMIGTEKAITFGFLPFIVGGLLKSALGAATLMALRGGKAKPANS
;
A
#
# COMPACT_ATOMS: atom_id res chain seq x y z
N MET A 1 -36.74 14.88 22.90
CA MET A 1 -36.90 13.90 21.81
C MET A 1 -36.13 14.41 20.61
N THR A 2 -34.94 13.88 20.37
CA THR A 2 -34.27 13.73 19.06
C THR A 2 -32.89 13.14 19.33
N ASP A 3 -32.85 11.82 19.51
CA ASP A 3 -31.61 11.05 19.38
C ASP A 3 -31.20 11.11 17.91
N ILE A 4 -30.21 11.94 17.61
CA ILE A 4 -29.57 11.95 16.30
C ILE A 4 -28.59 10.77 16.31
N ALA A 5 -29.14 9.57 16.14
CA ALA A 5 -28.35 8.39 15.86
C ALA A 5 -27.64 8.63 14.53
N PHE A 6 -26.36 9.03 14.59
CA PHE A 6 -25.45 8.96 13.46
C PHE A 6 -25.41 7.50 13.02
N ALA A 7 -26.20 7.16 12.03
CA ALA A 7 -26.15 5.88 11.35
C ALA A 7 -24.74 5.74 10.78
N SER A 8 -23.88 5.02 11.50
CA SER A 8 -22.55 4.63 11.05
C SER A 8 -22.75 3.71 9.84
N SER A 9 -22.80 4.28 8.64
CA SER A 9 -22.80 3.51 7.40
C SER A 9 -21.49 2.74 7.34
N LYS A 10 -21.52 1.46 7.73
CA LYS A 10 -20.38 0.55 7.66
C LYS A 10 -19.85 0.56 6.23
N PRO A 11 -18.57 0.86 5.98
CA PRO A 11 -18.00 0.72 4.65
C PRO A 11 -18.14 -0.73 4.22
N SER A 12 -18.77 -0.95 3.07
CA SER A 12 -19.33 -2.23 2.61
C SER A 12 -18.28 -3.31 2.32
N PHE A 13 -16.97 -3.05 2.49
CA PHE A 13 -15.95 -4.06 2.21
C PHE A 13 -14.63 -3.81 2.96
N SER A 14 -14.45 -4.47 4.10
CA SER A 14 -13.11 -4.89 4.56
C SER A 14 -13.08 -6.41 4.45
N PRO A 15 -12.36 -7.01 3.48
CA PRO A 15 -12.45 -8.45 3.21
C PRO A 15 -12.09 -9.30 4.44
N LEU A 16 -11.20 -8.77 5.29
CA LEU A 16 -10.75 -9.39 6.53
C LEU A 16 -11.50 -8.84 7.78
N ARG A 17 -12.22 -7.71 7.64
CA ARG A 17 -12.93 -7.00 8.73
C ARG A 17 -12.07 -6.74 9.96
N LEU A 18 -10.77 -6.49 9.77
CA LEU A 18 -9.81 -6.36 10.88
C LEU A 18 -10.11 -5.18 11.79
N GLN A 19 -10.69 -4.11 11.25
CA GLN A 19 -11.07 -2.91 12.01
C GLN A 19 -12.18 -3.19 13.04
N ASP A 20 -13.02 -4.21 12.80
CA ASP A 20 -14.09 -4.63 13.71
C ASP A 20 -13.61 -5.71 14.72
N ARG A 21 -12.36 -6.17 14.63
CA ARG A 21 -11.81 -7.21 15.51
C ARG A 21 -11.21 -6.59 16.77
N SER A 22 -11.00 -7.43 17.79
CA SER A 22 -10.33 -7.02 19.04
C SER A 22 -8.95 -6.43 18.78
N LEU A 23 -8.48 -5.60 19.71
CA LEU A 23 -7.18 -4.95 19.62
C LEU A 23 -6.03 -5.94 19.39
N THR A 24 -6.09 -7.12 20.01
CA THR A 24 -5.10 -8.19 19.83
C THR A 24 -4.96 -8.65 18.39
N TRP A 25 -6.09 -8.80 17.67
CA TRP A 25 -6.10 -9.15 16.25
C TRP A 25 -5.58 -8.00 15.38
N GLN A 26 -5.88 -6.76 15.73
CA GLN A 26 -5.37 -5.60 15.00
C GLN A 26 -3.85 -5.48 15.15
N VAL A 27 -3.32 -5.66 16.36
CA VAL A 27 -1.88 -5.68 16.61
C VAL A 27 -1.21 -6.83 15.84
N GLY A 28 -1.78 -8.05 15.89
CA GLY A 28 -1.27 -9.17 15.10
C GLY A 28 -1.27 -8.89 13.59
N ALA A 29 -2.32 -8.25 13.08
CA ALA A 29 -2.38 -7.85 11.67
C ALA A 29 -1.33 -6.79 11.33
N VAL A 30 -1.10 -5.80 12.20
CA VAL A 30 -0.03 -4.81 11.99
C VAL A 30 1.32 -5.51 11.89
N VAL A 31 1.66 -6.38 12.83
CA VAL A 31 2.94 -7.13 12.82
C VAL A 31 3.09 -7.97 11.54
N LEU A 32 2.05 -8.69 11.12
CA LEU A 32 2.09 -9.47 9.88
C LEU A 32 2.21 -8.58 8.64
N GLY A 33 1.54 -7.43 8.64
CA GLY A 33 1.57 -6.47 7.55
C GLY A 33 2.92 -5.77 7.43
N THR A 34 3.56 -5.39 8.54
CA THR A 34 4.91 -4.80 8.52
C THR A 34 5.95 -5.83 8.08
N LEU A 35 5.83 -7.09 8.54
CA LEU A 35 6.67 -8.19 8.06
C LEU A 35 6.51 -8.41 6.55
N PHE A 36 5.28 -8.41 6.03
CA PHE A 36 5.03 -8.56 4.60
C PHE A 36 5.62 -7.39 3.78
N LEU A 37 5.52 -6.15 4.28
CA LEU A 37 6.18 -4.98 3.67
C LEU A 37 7.69 -5.13 3.67
N ALA A 38 8.28 -5.53 4.81
CA ALA A 38 9.71 -5.75 4.92
C ALA A 38 10.20 -6.80 3.93
N LEU A 39 9.58 -7.99 3.89
CA LEU A 39 9.94 -9.04 2.93
C LEU A 39 9.80 -8.58 1.47
N SER A 40 8.74 -7.83 1.15
CA SER A 40 8.54 -7.26 -0.18
C SER A 40 9.59 -6.18 -0.54
N SER A 41 10.23 -5.58 0.46
CA SER A 41 11.30 -4.59 0.28
C SER A 41 12.62 -5.20 -0.15
N TYR A 42 12.86 -6.45 0.18
CA TYR A 42 14.04 -7.19 -0.27
C TYR A 42 13.95 -7.67 -1.72
N ILE A 43 12.74 -7.74 -2.28
CA ILE A 43 12.54 -8.07 -3.69
C ILE A 43 12.67 -6.78 -4.51
N GLU A 44 13.88 -6.54 -4.98
CA GLU A 44 14.21 -5.34 -5.75
C GLU A 44 15.10 -5.61 -6.96
N VAL A 45 15.03 -4.71 -7.93
CA VAL A 45 16.05 -4.53 -8.95
C VAL A 45 16.90 -3.33 -8.51
N PRO A 46 18.17 -3.55 -8.14
CA PRO A 46 19.05 -2.47 -7.71
C PRO A 46 19.25 -1.45 -8.82
N MET A 47 18.94 -0.19 -8.54
CA MET A 47 19.17 0.94 -9.45
C MET A 47 19.32 2.24 -8.66
N VAL A 48 19.96 3.24 -9.27
CA VAL A 48 20.28 4.53 -8.65
C VAL A 48 19.49 5.64 -9.35
N PRO A 49 18.92 6.61 -8.60
CA PRO A 49 18.98 6.78 -7.15
C PRO A 49 17.83 6.10 -6.39
N VAL A 50 16.85 5.51 -7.08
CA VAL A 50 15.65 4.91 -6.47
C VAL A 50 15.52 3.47 -6.98
N PRO A 51 15.60 2.43 -6.13
CA PRO A 51 15.45 1.04 -6.56
C PRO A 51 14.01 0.72 -6.97
N VAL A 52 13.83 -0.23 -7.90
CA VAL A 52 12.50 -0.79 -8.22
C VAL A 52 12.24 -1.96 -7.30
N THR A 53 11.32 -1.78 -6.35
CA THR A 53 11.00 -2.79 -5.32
C THR A 53 9.60 -3.38 -5.48
N MET A 54 9.26 -4.41 -4.71
CA MET A 54 7.88 -4.90 -4.55
C MET A 54 7.11 -4.18 -3.42
N GLN A 55 7.67 -3.14 -2.81
CA GLN A 55 7.03 -2.36 -1.74
C GLN A 55 5.71 -1.74 -2.18
N THR A 56 5.68 -1.13 -3.36
CA THR A 56 4.49 -0.46 -3.91
C THR A 56 3.33 -1.43 -4.15
N PHE A 57 3.64 -2.69 -4.50
CA PHE A 57 2.67 -3.77 -4.54
C PHE A 57 2.13 -4.09 -3.13
N ALA A 58 3.01 -4.29 -2.16
CA ALA A 58 2.61 -4.62 -0.79
C ALA A 58 1.79 -3.49 -0.13
N VAL A 59 2.18 -2.23 -0.32
CA VAL A 59 1.49 -1.03 0.16
C VAL A 59 0.05 -0.99 -0.36
N THR A 60 -0.14 -1.15 -1.67
CA THR A 60 -1.48 -1.10 -2.28
C THR A 60 -2.32 -2.30 -1.88
N LEU A 61 -1.73 -3.49 -1.75
CA LEU A 61 -2.41 -4.70 -1.30
C LEU A 61 -2.84 -4.64 0.17
N ILE A 62 -1.95 -4.18 1.07
CA ILE A 62 -2.29 -3.96 2.48
C ILE A 62 -3.42 -2.95 2.60
N GLY A 63 -3.35 -1.82 1.89
CA GLY A 63 -4.44 -0.85 1.84
C GLY A 63 -5.78 -1.49 1.49
N ALA A 64 -5.82 -2.24 0.39
CA ALA A 64 -7.03 -2.92 -0.07
C ALA A 64 -7.56 -3.98 0.92
N LEU A 65 -6.67 -4.71 1.61
CA LEU A 65 -7.06 -5.81 2.50
C LEU A 65 -7.43 -5.34 3.91
N TYR A 66 -6.70 -4.37 4.45
CA TYR A 66 -6.82 -3.91 5.85
C TYR A 66 -7.77 -2.70 5.96
N GLY A 67 -8.12 -2.08 4.83
CA GLY A 67 -8.93 -0.87 4.76
C GLY A 67 -8.11 0.39 5.04
N TRP A 68 -8.72 1.57 4.91
CA TRP A 68 -7.95 2.82 4.86
C TRP A 68 -7.25 3.17 6.16
N ARG A 69 -7.88 2.88 7.33
CA ARG A 69 -7.32 3.21 8.65
C ARG A 69 -6.20 2.27 9.04
N LEU A 70 -6.53 0.98 9.13
CA LEU A 70 -5.58 -0.02 9.60
C LEU A 70 -4.44 -0.21 8.59
N GLY A 71 -4.72 -0.15 7.29
CA GLY A 71 -3.67 -0.20 6.26
C GLY A 71 -2.68 0.96 6.37
N ALA A 72 -3.16 2.19 6.55
CA ALA A 72 -2.29 3.35 6.75
C ALA A 72 -1.45 3.24 8.03
N VAL A 73 -2.06 2.78 9.14
CA VAL A 73 -1.35 2.53 10.41
C VAL A 73 -0.28 1.46 10.25
N THR A 74 -0.57 0.35 9.56
CA THR A 74 0.40 -0.72 9.28
C THR A 74 1.58 -0.18 8.47
N ILE A 75 1.32 0.58 7.41
CA ILE A 75 2.40 1.13 6.56
C ILE A 75 3.22 2.16 7.34
N ALA A 76 2.57 3.02 8.13
CA ALA A 76 3.27 3.98 8.99
C ALA A 76 4.12 3.28 10.06
N ALA A 77 3.63 2.18 10.65
CA ALA A 77 4.41 1.38 11.60
C ALA A 77 5.67 0.80 10.95
N TRP A 78 5.58 0.25 9.74
CA TRP A 78 6.73 -0.23 8.98
C TRP A 78 7.74 0.89 8.66
N LEU A 79 7.27 2.11 8.37
CA LEU A 79 8.16 3.27 8.20
C LEU A 79 8.84 3.66 9.52
N VAL A 80 8.13 3.61 10.65
CA VAL A 80 8.72 3.86 11.98
C VAL A 80 9.77 2.80 12.32
N GLU A 81 9.53 1.53 12.00
CA GLU A 81 10.54 0.47 12.13
C GLU A 81 11.81 0.81 11.32
N GLY A 82 11.65 1.21 10.05
CA GLY A 82 12.77 1.64 9.21
C GLY A 82 13.51 2.84 9.79
N ALA A 83 12.79 3.86 10.26
CA ALA A 83 13.38 5.05 10.86
C ALA A 83 14.11 4.75 12.19
N ALA A 84 13.59 3.80 12.98
CA ALA A 84 14.20 3.32 14.22
C ALA A 84 15.46 2.47 14.01
N GLY A 85 15.82 2.18 12.76
CA GLY A 85 17.07 1.48 12.41
C GLY A 85 16.90 -0.01 12.14
N PHE A 86 15.67 -0.53 12.05
CA PHE A 86 15.46 -1.89 11.60
C PHE A 86 15.68 -2.01 10.08
N PRO A 87 16.32 -3.09 9.59
CA PRO A 87 16.63 -3.29 8.16
C PRO A 87 15.40 -3.75 7.39
N VAL A 88 14.35 -2.91 7.34
CA VAL A 88 13.05 -3.25 6.76
C VAL A 88 12.77 -2.53 5.44
N LEU A 89 13.62 -1.58 5.04
CA LEU A 89 13.48 -0.83 3.80
C LEU A 89 14.14 -1.57 2.61
N ALA A 90 14.17 -0.92 1.45
CA ALA A 90 14.68 -1.47 0.19
C ALA A 90 16.09 -2.07 0.36
N GLY A 91 16.29 -3.32 -0.06
CA GLY A 91 17.59 -4.00 0.05
C GLY A 91 18.12 -4.21 1.49
N GLY A 92 17.25 -4.09 2.51
CA GLY A 92 17.66 -4.12 3.92
C GLY A 92 18.17 -2.79 4.46
N ALA A 93 17.90 -1.69 3.77
CA ALA A 93 18.19 -0.34 4.24
C ALA A 93 17.49 -0.02 5.57
N ALA A 94 18.11 0.89 6.34
CA ALA A 94 17.66 1.27 7.68
C ALA A 94 18.08 2.71 8.03
N GLY A 95 17.31 3.35 8.91
CA GLY A 95 17.65 4.64 9.51
C GLY A 95 17.05 5.85 8.79
N VAL A 96 17.09 6.99 9.49
CA VAL A 96 16.43 8.25 9.10
C VAL A 96 16.99 8.84 7.80
N ALA A 97 18.24 8.54 7.44
CA ALA A 97 18.88 9.06 6.23
C ALA A 97 18.08 8.77 4.94
N HIS A 98 17.39 7.62 4.87
CA HIS A 98 16.57 7.26 3.71
C HIS A 98 15.29 8.10 3.59
N PHE A 99 14.83 8.73 4.67
CA PHE A 99 13.64 9.58 4.69
C PHE A 99 13.93 11.00 4.21
N VAL A 100 15.17 11.47 4.36
CA VAL A 100 15.62 12.77 3.86
C VAL A 100 16.38 12.68 2.53
N GLY A 101 16.50 11.46 1.99
CA GLY A 101 17.21 11.16 0.75
C GLY A 101 16.32 11.09 -0.50
N PRO A 102 16.86 10.60 -1.63
CA PRO A 102 16.17 10.49 -2.92
C PRO A 102 14.87 9.67 -2.91
N THR A 103 14.76 8.71 -2.00
CA THR A 103 13.59 7.83 -1.87
C THR A 103 12.53 8.38 -0.91
N GLY A 104 12.84 9.45 -0.17
CA GLY A 104 12.01 9.97 0.93
C GLY A 104 10.57 10.27 0.50
N GLY A 105 10.38 10.94 -0.63
CA GLY A 105 9.05 11.26 -1.14
C GLY A 105 8.18 10.03 -1.45
N TYR A 106 8.78 8.92 -1.88
CA TYR A 106 8.04 7.67 -2.11
C TYR A 106 7.64 7.04 -0.78
N LEU A 107 8.55 7.00 0.20
CA LEU A 107 8.29 6.49 1.54
C LEU A 107 7.15 7.27 2.21
N PHE A 108 7.19 8.60 2.18
CA PHE A 108 6.14 9.44 2.76
C PHE A 108 4.80 9.36 2.01
N ALA A 109 4.81 9.02 0.72
CA ALA A 109 3.59 8.79 -0.03
C ALA A 109 2.89 7.48 0.36
N PHE A 110 3.61 6.46 0.82
CA PHE A 110 3.05 5.13 1.02
C PHE A 110 1.85 5.04 1.99
N PRO A 111 1.82 5.69 3.17
CA PRO A 111 0.64 5.66 4.04
C PRO A 111 -0.59 6.29 3.37
N VAL A 112 -0.39 7.38 2.62
CA VAL A 112 -1.44 8.07 1.87
C VAL A 112 -1.98 7.19 0.75
N VAL A 113 -1.08 6.53 0.02
CA VAL A 113 -1.41 5.59 -1.06
C VAL A 113 -2.17 4.38 -0.52
N GLY A 114 -1.69 3.78 0.57
CA GLY A 114 -2.39 2.67 1.23
C GLY A 114 -3.77 3.07 1.73
N ALA A 115 -3.91 4.26 2.32
CA ALA A 115 -5.19 4.82 2.72
C ALA A 115 -6.14 5.00 1.52
N LEU A 116 -5.66 5.61 0.43
CA LEU A 116 -6.44 5.82 -0.79
C LEU A 116 -6.96 4.50 -1.37
N VAL A 117 -6.08 3.51 -1.53
CA VAL A 117 -6.46 2.21 -2.08
C VAL A 117 -7.44 1.49 -1.16
N GLY A 118 -7.21 1.53 0.16
CA GLY A 118 -8.15 0.96 1.13
C GLY A 118 -9.52 1.63 1.10
N TRP A 119 -9.56 2.96 0.97
CA TRP A 119 -10.78 3.76 0.90
C TRP A 119 -11.59 3.46 -0.37
N LEU A 120 -10.92 3.23 -1.50
CA LEU A 120 -11.54 2.78 -2.75
C LEU A 120 -12.05 1.34 -2.63
N ALA A 121 -11.26 0.44 -2.04
CA ALA A 121 -11.63 -0.96 -1.85
C ALA A 121 -12.89 -1.10 -0.99
N GLU A 122 -13.01 -0.30 0.07
CA GLU A 122 -14.19 -0.20 0.93
C GLU A 122 -15.45 0.30 0.19
N ARG A 123 -15.29 1.00 -0.94
CA ARG A 123 -16.37 1.46 -1.85
C ARG A 123 -16.66 0.49 -2.99
N GLY A 124 -16.11 -0.72 -2.95
CA GLY A 124 -16.38 -1.75 -3.94
C GLY A 124 -15.33 -1.89 -5.04
N TRP A 125 -14.23 -1.11 -4.99
CA TRP A 125 -13.11 -1.22 -5.95
C TRP A 125 -12.15 -2.31 -5.50
N ASN A 126 -12.63 -3.54 -5.46
CA ASN A 126 -11.95 -4.68 -4.83
C ASN A 126 -12.09 -5.95 -5.68
N GLY A 127 -11.63 -7.10 -5.16
CA GLY A 127 -11.62 -8.38 -5.89
C GLY A 127 -12.97 -8.84 -6.47
N ASN A 128 -14.11 -8.30 -6.00
CA ASN A 128 -15.41 -8.53 -6.63
C ASN A 128 -15.54 -7.88 -8.02
N ARG A 129 -14.85 -6.76 -8.23
CA ARG A 129 -14.82 -5.96 -9.46
C ARG A 129 -13.37 -5.76 -9.86
N VAL A 130 -12.76 -6.80 -10.41
CA VAL A 130 -11.31 -6.90 -10.67
C VAL A 130 -10.76 -5.70 -11.45
N VAL A 131 -11.51 -5.20 -12.44
CA VAL A 131 -11.13 -4.00 -13.20
C VAL A 131 -11.05 -2.78 -12.29
N LEU A 132 -12.01 -2.57 -11.39
CA LEU A 132 -11.94 -1.47 -10.41
C LEU A 132 -10.82 -1.66 -9.38
N ALA A 133 -10.54 -2.91 -8.97
CA ALA A 133 -9.38 -3.19 -8.11
C ALA A 133 -8.07 -2.81 -8.81
N PHE A 134 -7.92 -3.17 -10.09
CA PHE A 134 -6.77 -2.78 -10.90
C PHE A 134 -6.65 -1.26 -10.98
N VAL A 135 -7.74 -0.54 -11.27
CA VAL A 135 -7.72 0.93 -11.34
C VAL A 135 -7.39 1.54 -9.98
N ALA A 136 -7.92 1.03 -8.87
CA ALA A 136 -7.58 1.52 -7.54
C ALA A 136 -6.08 1.40 -7.25
N MET A 137 -5.50 0.23 -7.53
CA MET A 137 -4.06 0.01 -7.32
C MET A 137 -3.21 0.82 -8.29
N LEU A 138 -3.67 1.01 -9.53
CA LEU A 138 -2.97 1.84 -10.51
C LEU A 138 -2.96 3.31 -10.10
N LEU A 139 -4.08 3.84 -9.61
CA LEU A 139 -4.17 5.19 -9.07
C LEU A 139 -3.26 5.37 -7.84
N GLY A 140 -3.22 4.36 -6.96
CA GLY A 140 -2.30 4.35 -5.83
C GLY A 140 -0.83 4.38 -6.25
N ASN A 141 -0.43 3.53 -7.19
CA ASN A 141 0.92 3.50 -7.74
C ASN A 141 1.27 4.82 -8.45
N LEU A 142 0.35 5.38 -9.24
CA LEU A 142 0.56 6.64 -9.93
C LEU A 142 0.72 7.81 -8.93
N ALA A 143 -0.13 7.87 -7.90
CA ALA A 143 0.00 8.87 -6.84
C ALA A 143 1.36 8.76 -6.13
N CYS A 144 1.82 7.54 -5.84
CA CYS A 144 3.15 7.30 -5.30
C CYS A 144 4.25 7.84 -6.22
N LEU A 145 4.18 7.56 -7.53
CA LEU A 145 5.18 8.02 -8.49
C LEU A 145 5.20 9.52 -8.62
N VAL A 146 4.03 10.17 -8.68
CA VAL A 146 3.94 11.63 -8.77
C VAL A 146 4.54 12.29 -7.53
N LEU A 147 4.15 11.86 -6.32
CA LEU A 147 4.64 12.45 -5.07
C LEU A 147 6.14 12.18 -4.86
N GLY A 148 6.59 10.95 -5.10
CA GLY A 148 7.99 10.58 -5.00
C GLY A 148 8.88 11.29 -6.01
N THR A 149 8.43 11.39 -7.26
CA THR A 149 9.17 12.11 -8.31
C THR A 149 9.21 13.60 -8.05
N ALA A 150 8.12 14.20 -7.53
CA ALA A 150 8.10 15.61 -7.16
C ALA A 150 9.14 15.93 -6.07
N TRP A 151 9.26 15.07 -5.06
CA TRP A 151 10.33 15.17 -4.07
C TRP A 151 11.72 15.05 -4.70
N LEU A 152 11.93 14.03 -5.53
CA LEU A 152 13.21 13.79 -6.20
C LEU A 152 13.60 14.97 -7.11
N ALA A 153 12.62 15.60 -7.78
CA ALA A 153 12.83 16.75 -8.64
C ALA A 153 13.42 17.96 -7.90
N VAL A 154 13.04 18.16 -6.63
CA VAL A 154 13.63 19.21 -5.79
C VAL A 154 15.12 18.94 -5.52
N MET A 155 15.54 17.68 -5.49
CA MET A 155 16.91 17.29 -5.17
C MET A 155 17.85 17.28 -6.39
N ILE A 156 17.37 16.75 -7.53
CA ILE A 156 18.22 16.48 -8.70
C ILE A 156 17.75 17.16 -9.99
N GLY A 157 16.69 17.96 -9.93
CA GLY A 157 16.07 18.61 -11.08
C GLY A 157 15.00 17.74 -11.76
N THR A 158 14.00 18.39 -12.36
CA THR A 158 12.81 17.75 -12.94
C THR A 158 13.12 16.73 -14.03
N GLU A 159 14.03 17.05 -14.95
CA GLU A 159 14.38 16.15 -16.06
C GLU A 159 14.99 14.83 -15.58
N LYS A 160 15.96 14.91 -14.65
CA LYS A 160 16.59 13.73 -14.05
C LYS A 160 15.59 12.96 -13.19
N ALA A 161 14.75 13.65 -12.43
CA ALA A 161 13.74 12.99 -11.60
C ALA A 161 12.71 12.21 -12.43
N ILE A 162 12.25 12.74 -13.57
CA ILE A 162 11.36 12.01 -14.47
C ILE A 162 12.08 10.77 -15.04
N THR A 163 13.32 10.97 -15.53
CA THR A 163 14.12 9.91 -16.17
C THR A 163 14.43 8.76 -15.22
N PHE A 164 14.80 9.05 -13.97
CA PHE A 164 15.27 8.03 -13.02
C PHE A 164 14.25 7.65 -11.95
N GLY A 165 13.24 8.49 -11.71
CA GLY A 165 12.24 8.33 -10.64
C GLY A 165 10.81 8.05 -11.12
N PHE A 166 10.51 8.26 -12.40
CA PHE A 166 9.15 8.06 -12.94
C PHE A 166 9.12 6.99 -14.04
N LEU A 167 9.82 7.22 -15.14
CA LEU A 167 9.74 6.36 -16.34
C LEU A 167 10.03 4.88 -16.07
N PRO A 168 11.09 4.50 -15.30
CA PRO A 168 11.42 3.09 -15.07
C PRO A 168 10.32 2.33 -14.32
N PHE A 169 9.46 3.05 -13.60
CA PHE A 169 8.47 2.46 -12.71
C PHE A 169 7.09 2.29 -13.38
N ILE A 170 6.85 2.87 -14.55
CA ILE A 170 5.53 2.82 -15.22
C ILE A 170 5.11 1.38 -15.50
N VAL A 171 5.98 0.62 -16.16
CA VAL A 171 5.72 -0.79 -16.50
C VAL A 171 5.55 -1.61 -15.22
N GLY A 172 6.42 -1.39 -14.24
CA GLY A 172 6.32 -2.04 -12.93
C GLY A 172 5.01 -1.73 -12.23
N GLY A 173 4.53 -0.48 -12.26
CA GLY A 173 3.27 -0.06 -11.66
C GLY A 173 2.05 -0.72 -12.30
N LEU A 174 2.04 -0.85 -13.63
CA LEU A 174 0.99 -1.58 -14.37
C LEU A 174 0.98 -3.06 -13.98
N LEU A 175 2.14 -3.72 -14.03
CA LEU A 175 2.27 -5.15 -13.71
C LEU A 175 1.90 -5.43 -12.25
N LYS A 176 2.35 -4.60 -11.32
CA LYS A 176 2.02 -4.71 -9.88
C LYS A 176 0.54 -4.49 -9.61
N SER A 177 -0.09 -3.54 -10.30
CA SER A 177 -1.53 -3.30 -10.17
C SER A 177 -2.35 -4.47 -10.70
N ALA A 178 -1.92 -5.06 -11.82
CA ALA A 178 -2.55 -6.28 -12.37
C ALA A 178 -2.40 -7.47 -11.42
N LEU A 179 -1.19 -7.69 -10.90
CA LEU A 179 -0.91 -8.73 -9.92
C LEU A 179 -1.78 -8.57 -8.68
N GLY A 180 -1.85 -7.35 -8.12
CA GLY A 180 -2.64 -7.08 -6.93
C GLY A 180 -4.14 -7.25 -7.13
N ALA A 181 -4.67 -6.82 -8.27
CA ALA A 181 -6.06 -7.08 -8.63
C ALA A 181 -6.35 -8.58 -8.75
N ALA A 182 -5.42 -9.34 -9.35
CA ALA A 182 -5.52 -10.79 -9.45
C ALA A 182 -5.44 -11.47 -8.07
N THR A 183 -4.56 -11.00 -7.17
CA THR A 183 -4.49 -11.47 -5.78
C THR A 183 -5.81 -11.22 -5.05
N LEU A 184 -6.38 -10.03 -5.15
CA LEU A 184 -7.68 -9.71 -4.54
C LEU A 184 -8.82 -10.57 -5.11
N MET A 185 -8.80 -10.85 -6.41
CA MET A 185 -9.74 -11.76 -7.07
C MET A 185 -9.61 -13.19 -6.52
N ALA A 186 -8.39 -13.70 -6.37
CA ALA A 186 -8.14 -15.04 -5.85
C ALA A 186 -8.63 -15.18 -4.39
N LEU A 187 -8.39 -14.16 -3.56
CA LEU A 187 -8.83 -14.13 -2.16
C LEU A 187 -10.37 -14.04 -2.01
N ARG A 188 -11.09 -13.53 -3.02
CA ARG A 188 -12.56 -13.60 -3.07
C ARG A 188 -13.06 -15.03 -3.28
N GLY A 189 -12.41 -15.78 -4.17
CA GLY A 189 -12.84 -17.13 -4.57
C GLY A 189 -12.82 -18.17 -3.45
N GLY A 190 -12.11 -17.91 -2.35
CA GLY A 190 -12.07 -18.78 -1.17
C GLY A 190 -13.32 -18.74 -0.28
N LYS A 191 -14.36 -17.96 -0.63
CA LYS A 191 -15.64 -17.94 0.09
C LYS A 191 -16.85 -18.17 -0.84
N ALA A 192 -17.04 -19.42 -1.29
CA ALA A 192 -18.33 -19.98 -1.75
C ALA A 192 -18.22 -21.52 -1.66
N LYS A 193 -19.02 -22.23 -0.86
CA LYS A 193 -20.48 -22.43 -0.99
C LYS A 193 -21.11 -22.64 0.41
N PRO A 194 -22.30 -22.08 0.73
CA PRO A 194 -23.09 -22.57 1.86
C PRO A 194 -23.52 -24.00 1.55
N ALA A 195 -23.18 -24.93 2.44
CA ALA A 195 -23.69 -26.29 2.41
C ALA A 195 -25.20 -26.27 2.63
N ASN A 196 -25.96 -26.35 1.53
CA ASN A 196 -27.36 -26.78 1.43
C ASN A 196 -27.41 -27.50 0.07
N SER A 197 -27.84 -28.74 -0.09
CA SER A 197 -28.83 -29.57 0.62
C SER A 197 -28.46 -31.04 0.44
#